data_AF-A0A0K2RDN1-F1
#
_entry.id   AF-A0A0K2RDN1-F1
#
_cell.length_a   1.000
_cell.length_b   1.000
_cell.length_c   1.000
_cell.angle_alpha   90.00
_cell.angle_beta   90.00
_cell.angle_gamma   90.00
#
_symmetry.space_group_name_H-M   'P 1'
#
loop_
_entity.id
_entity.type
_entity.pdbx_description
1 polymer ?
#
loop_
_entity_poly.entity_id
_entity_poly.type
_entity_poly.pdbx_seq_one_letter_code
_entity_poly.pdbx_strand_id
1 'polypeptide(L)'
;MTHDLMIDVVEALGHTIISVNIVAVEDNIFYGQLQFDDGTVVSSRASDALALALRAKCRIWCADAVMEEAGVRITEHDEGEDTEPAPKLTRNGNCAASGSSWTT
;
A
#
# COMPACT_ATOMS: atom_id res chain seq x y z
N MET A 1 10.78 -8.98 -7.35
CA MET A 1 11.31 -10.02 -8.26
C MET A 1 10.50 -10.10 -9.53
N THR A 2 9.22 -10.48 -9.49
CA THR A 2 8.38 -10.56 -10.73
C THR A 2 8.16 -9.21 -11.38
N HIS A 3 7.91 -8.16 -10.59
CA HIS A 3 7.74 -6.79 -11.11
C HIS A 3 9.04 -6.22 -11.70
N ASP A 4 10.21 -6.61 -11.18
CA ASP A 4 11.50 -6.17 -11.70
C ASP A 4 11.75 -6.80 -13.08
N LEU A 5 11.52 -8.12 -13.20
CA LEU A 5 11.59 -8.83 -14.48
C LEU A 5 10.66 -8.23 -15.53
N MET A 6 9.45 -7.82 -15.13
CA MET A 6 8.49 -7.23 -16.06
C MET A 6 8.97 -5.88 -16.61
N ILE A 7 9.69 -5.09 -15.81
CA ILE A 7 10.31 -3.84 -16.28
C ILE A 7 11.43 -4.16 -17.27
N ASP A 8 12.32 -5.10 -16.94
CA ASP A 8 13.41 -5.50 -17.83
C ASP A 8 12.87 -6.01 -19.18
N VAL A 9 11.75 -6.75 -19.18
CA VAL A 9 11.09 -7.22 -20.40
C VAL A 9 10.52 -6.06 -21.21
N VAL A 10 9.85 -5.10 -20.57
CA VAL A 10 9.30 -3.92 -21.25
C VAL A 10 10.41 -3.09 -21.89
N GLU A 11 11.51 -2.85 -21.15
CA GLU A 11 12.67 -2.13 -21.66
C GLU A 11 13.37 -2.87 -22.80
N ALA A 12 13.51 -4.19 -22.70
CA ALA A 12 14.09 -5.03 -23.75
C ALA A 12 13.24 -5.04 -25.04
N LEU A 13 11.93 -4.85 -24.92
CA LEU A 13 11.01 -4.69 -26.05
C LEU A 13 11.02 -3.26 -26.62
N GLY A 14 11.79 -2.34 -26.02
CA GLY A 14 11.94 -0.97 -26.50
C GLY A 14 10.82 -0.03 -26.07
N HIS A 15 10.06 -0.38 -25.03
CA HIS A 15 8.97 0.43 -24.51
C HIS A 15 9.29 1.00 -23.14
N THR A 16 8.58 2.05 -22.74
CA THR A 16 8.71 2.65 -21.41
C THR A 16 7.34 2.88 -20.78
N ILE A 17 7.22 2.58 -19.48
CA ILE A 17 6.02 2.89 -18.71
C ILE A 17 6.04 4.38 -18.35
N ILE A 18 5.10 5.16 -18.90
CA ILE A 18 5.01 6.61 -18.67
C ILE A 18 4.25 6.91 -17.38
N SER A 19 3.15 6.21 -17.14
CA SER A 19 2.32 6.44 -15.97
C SER A 19 1.47 5.23 -15.63
N VAL A 20 0.97 5.25 -14.39
CA VAL A 20 0.00 4.30 -13.88
C VAL A 20 -1.24 5.06 -13.42
N ASN A 21 -2.42 4.58 -13.80
CA ASN A 21 -3.69 5.21 -13.51
C ASN A 21 -4.57 4.24 -12.71
N ILE A 22 -5.04 4.63 -11.53
CA ILE A 22 -6.09 3.91 -10.80
C ILE A 22 -7.42 4.48 -11.27
N VAL A 23 -8.21 3.66 -11.96
CA VAL A 23 -9.37 4.14 -12.75
C VAL A 23 -10.72 3.86 -12.10
N ALA A 24 -10.82 2.81 -11.29
CA ALA A 24 -12.06 2.41 -10.66
C ALA A 24 -11.81 1.60 -9.39
N VAL A 25 -12.81 1.58 -8.53
CA VAL A 25 -12.94 0.67 -7.40
C VAL A 25 -14.34 0.10 -7.43
N GLU A 26 -14.47 -1.23 -7.31
CA GLU A 26 -15.77 -1.91 -7.23
C GLU A 26 -15.64 -3.02 -6.18
N ASP A 27 -16.55 -3.09 -5.21
CA ASP A 27 -16.51 -4.09 -4.14
C ASP A 27 -15.15 -4.17 -3.40
N ASN A 28 -14.51 -3.02 -3.17
CA ASN A 28 -13.14 -2.89 -2.62
C ASN A 28 -12.02 -3.48 -3.51
N ILE A 29 -12.32 -3.80 -4.76
CA ILE A 29 -11.34 -4.24 -5.76
C ILE A 29 -10.95 -3.04 -6.61
N PHE A 30 -9.67 -2.67 -6.52
CA PHE A 30 -9.12 -1.54 -7.26
C PHE A 30 -8.57 -1.97 -8.62
N TYR A 31 -8.95 -1.20 -9.65
CA TYR A 31 -8.53 -1.39 -11.03
C TYR A 31 -7.48 -0.37 -11.43
N GLY A 32 -6.38 -0.87 -11.97
CA GLY A 32 -5.25 -0.07 -12.44
C GLY A 32 -5.06 -0.20 -13.95
N GLN A 33 -4.39 0.78 -14.53
CA GLN A 33 -3.95 0.77 -15.91
C GLN A 33 -2.50 1.24 -16.01
N LEU A 34 -1.72 0.59 -16.86
CA LEU A 34 -0.37 1.02 -17.23
C LEU A 34 -0.42 1.70 -18.59
N GLN A 35 0.13 2.91 -18.66
CA GLN A 35 0.27 3.70 -19.87
C GLN A 35 1.71 3.59 -20.38
N PHE A 36 1.87 3.14 -21.62
CA PHE A 36 3.15 3.07 -22.31
C PHE A 36 3.35 4.27 -23.24
N ASP A 37 4.57 4.40 -23.75
CA ASP A 37 5.04 5.51 -24.58
C ASP A 37 4.50 5.55 -25.99
N ASP A 38 4.12 4.40 -26.51
CA ASP A 38 3.42 4.25 -27.80
C ASP A 38 1.91 4.52 -27.72
N GLY A 39 1.40 4.86 -26.53
CA GLY A 39 -0.02 5.05 -26.26
C GLY A 39 -0.77 3.76 -25.89
N THR A 40 -0.09 2.61 -25.86
CA THR A 40 -0.68 1.35 -25.41
C THR A 40 -1.10 1.45 -23.94
N VAL A 41 -2.26 0.86 -23.63
CA VAL A 41 -2.80 0.81 -22.26
C VAL A 41 -3.05 -0.65 -21.89
N VAL A 42 -2.53 -1.08 -20.74
CA VAL A 42 -2.71 -2.44 -20.23
C VAL A 42 -3.44 -2.39 -18.90
N SER A 43 -4.56 -3.13 -18.82
CA SER A 43 -5.32 -3.31 -17.58
C SER A 43 -4.56 -4.18 -16.58
N SER A 44 -4.58 -3.79 -15.31
CA SER A 44 -3.93 -4.52 -14.22
C SER A 44 -4.71 -4.34 -12.92
N ARG A 45 -4.36 -5.12 -11.89
CA ARG A 45 -4.77 -4.82 -10.52
C ARG A 45 -4.00 -3.60 -10.03
N ALA A 46 -4.64 -2.77 -9.21
CA ALA A 46 -3.99 -1.57 -8.69
C ALA A 46 -2.69 -1.87 -7.92
N SER A 47 -2.63 -2.99 -7.20
CA SER A 47 -1.42 -3.42 -6.47
C SER A 47 -0.21 -3.63 -7.37
N ASP A 48 -0.40 -4.27 -8.52
CA ASP A 48 0.68 -4.56 -9.47
C ASP A 48 1.10 -3.30 -10.22
N ALA A 49 0.12 -2.47 -10.59
CA ALA A 49 0.38 -1.20 -11.22
C ALA A 49 1.20 -0.28 -10.29
N LEU A 50 0.86 -0.21 -9.00
CA LEU A 50 1.62 0.54 -8.00
C LEU A 50 3.04 -0.01 -7.82
N ALA A 51 3.18 -1.33 -7.75
CA ALA A 51 4.49 -1.98 -7.60
C ALA A 51 5.42 -1.69 -8.78
N LEU A 52 4.88 -1.62 -10.00
CA LEU A 52 5.61 -1.24 -11.21
C LEU A 52 5.93 0.26 -11.21
N ALA A 53 4.99 1.12 -10.82
CA ALA A 53 5.21 2.57 -10.78
C ALA A 53 6.36 2.97 -9.84
N LEU A 54 6.42 2.35 -8.66
CA LEU A 54 7.48 2.60 -7.67
C LEU A 54 8.87 2.24 -8.20
N ARG A 55 8.97 1.21 -9.04
CA ARG A 55 10.23 0.72 -9.59
C ARG A 55 10.64 1.46 -10.86
N ALA A 56 9.70 1.67 -11.77
CA ALA A 56 9.87 2.45 -12.99
C ALA A 56 10.00 3.95 -12.72
N LYS A 57 9.72 4.40 -11.48
CA LYS A 57 9.71 5.81 -11.05
C LYS A 57 8.81 6.68 -11.95
N CYS A 58 7.68 6.12 -12.36
CA CYS A 58 6.72 6.80 -13.21
C CYS A 58 5.62 7.49 -12.40
N ARG A 59 4.82 8.33 -13.06
CA ARG A 59 3.75 9.09 -12.39
C ARG A 59 2.58 8.17 -12.03
N ILE A 60 1.99 8.38 -10.86
CA ILE A 60 0.79 7.69 -10.42
C ILE A 60 -0.37 8.68 -10.42
N TRP A 61 -1.44 8.31 -11.11
CA TRP A 61 -2.69 9.05 -11.17
C TRP A 61 -3.80 8.23 -10.54
N CYS A 62 -4.76 8.90 -9.92
CA CYS A 62 -5.95 8.29 -9.36
C CYS A 62 -7.16 9.07 -9.87
N ALA A 63 -8.19 8.36 -10.31
CA ALA A 63 -9.45 8.97 -10.69
C ALA A 63 -10.15 9.54 -9.45
N ASP A 64 -10.75 10.72 -9.59
CA ASP A 64 -11.43 11.40 -8.48
C ASP A 64 -12.53 10.54 -7.85
N ALA A 65 -13.25 9.76 -8.67
CA ALA A 65 -14.27 8.82 -8.19
C ALA A 65 -13.70 7.78 -7.21
N VAL A 66 -12.49 7.29 -7.46
CA VAL A 66 -11.81 6.33 -6.56
C VAL A 66 -11.40 7.00 -5.26
N MET A 67 -10.95 8.26 -5.33
CA MET A 67 -10.62 9.05 -4.15
C MET A 67 -11.86 9.40 -3.32
N GLU A 68 -13.02 9.60 -3.96
CA GLU A 68 -14.28 9.86 -3.26
C GLU A 68 -14.82 8.62 -2.55
N GLU A 69 -14.72 7.45 -3.19
CA GLU A 69 -15.25 6.20 -2.66
C GLU A 69 -14.33 5.53 -1.63
N ALA A 70 -13.02 5.57 -1.84
CA ALA A 70 -12.03 4.87 -1.02
C ALA A 70 -11.01 5.78 -0.33
N GLY A 71 -11.13 7.11 -0.48
CA GLY A 71 -10.20 8.06 0.11
C GLY A 71 -10.31 8.09 1.63
N VAL A 72 -9.26 7.61 2.31
CA VAL A 72 -9.08 7.86 3.74
C VAL A 72 -8.67 9.33 3.91
N ARG A 73 -9.52 10.11 4.59
CA ARG A 73 -9.15 11.46 5.03
C ARG A 73 -8.16 11.33 6.17
N ILE A 74 -6.87 11.41 5.85
CA ILE A 74 -5.83 11.52 6.88
C ILE A 74 -5.95 12.93 7.47
N THR A 75 -6.73 13.09 8.54
CA THR A 75 -6.58 14.21 9.46
C THR A 75 -5.38 13.92 10.35
N GLU A 76 -4.56 14.93 10.66
CA GLU A 76 -3.31 14.81 11.44
C GLU A 76 -3.51 14.37 12.92
N HIS A 77 -4.56 13.59 13.22
CA HIS A 77 -4.91 13.20 14.57
C HIS A 77 -5.54 11.79 14.70
N ASP A 78 -5.12 10.82 13.88
CA ASP A 78 -5.52 9.42 14.07
C ASP A 78 -4.36 8.56 14.60
N GLU A 79 -4.22 8.55 15.92
CA GLU A 79 -3.78 7.35 16.64
C GLU A 79 -4.98 6.41 16.78
N GLY A 80 -5.02 5.32 16.00
CA GLY A 80 -5.77 4.11 16.33
C GLY A 80 -6.84 3.67 15.33
N GLU A 81 -6.61 2.53 14.68
CA GLU A 81 -7.31 1.26 14.98
C GLU A 81 -6.86 0.18 13.99
N ASP A 82 -5.66 -0.37 14.21
CA ASP A 82 -5.33 -1.69 13.67
C ASP A 82 -6.07 -2.76 14.48
N THR A 83 -6.90 -3.52 13.78
CA THR A 83 -7.66 -4.66 14.27
C THR A 83 -6.72 -5.79 14.71
N GLU A 84 -6.84 -6.27 15.96
CA GLU A 84 -6.93 -7.69 16.38
C GLU A 84 -7.04 -7.80 17.93
N PRO A 85 -8.06 -8.49 18.51
CA PRO A 85 -8.14 -8.68 19.95
C PRO A 85 -7.21 -9.80 20.43
N ALA A 86 -6.04 -9.44 20.99
CA ALA A 86 -5.18 -10.37 21.71
C ALA A 86 -5.84 -10.89 23.00
N PRO A 87 -5.65 -12.17 23.40
CA PRO A 87 -6.38 -12.79 24.49
C PRO A 87 -5.96 -12.22 25.85
N LYS A 88 -6.94 -11.90 26.69
CA LYS A 88 -6.75 -11.37 28.05
C LYS A 88 -6.12 -12.44 28.95
N LEU A 89 -4.82 -12.30 29.25
CA LEU A 89 -4.21 -13.02 30.37
C LEU A 89 -4.61 -12.33 31.68
N THR A 90 -5.57 -12.91 32.40
CA THR A 90 -6.03 -12.41 33.70
C THR A 90 -4.92 -12.53 34.73
N ARG A 91 -4.35 -11.40 35.17
CA ARG A 91 -3.39 -11.34 36.29
C ARG A 91 -4.14 -11.48 37.61
N ASN A 92 -4.31 -12.71 38.09
CA ASN A 92 -4.70 -12.96 39.46
C ASN A 92 -3.49 -12.81 40.40
N GLY A 93 -3.56 -11.80 41.26
CA GLY A 93 -3.32 -11.90 42.71
C GLY A 93 -1.95 -12.34 43.24
N ASN A 94 -1.33 -11.38 43.93
CA ASN A 94 -0.52 -11.54 45.15
C ASN A 94 0.95 -11.97 45.01
N CYS A 95 1.88 -11.09 45.41
CA CYS A 95 2.79 -11.37 46.53
C CYS A 95 3.77 -10.21 46.80
N ALA A 96 3.60 -9.64 48.00
CA ALA A 96 4.60 -9.18 48.97
C ALA A 96 5.77 -8.27 48.56
N ALA A 97 5.80 -7.14 49.28
CA ALA A 97 6.92 -6.24 49.52
C ALA A 97 8.26 -6.94 49.82
N SER A 98 9.32 -6.40 49.21
CA SER A 98 10.63 -6.07 49.81
C SER A 98 11.48 -5.54 48.65
N GLY A 99 11.84 -4.25 48.62
CA GLY A 99 12.94 -3.73 49.42
C GLY A 99 14.26 -4.10 48.73
N SER A 100 14.85 -3.18 47.96
CA SER A 100 16.30 -2.96 47.82
C SER A 100 16.60 -1.89 46.77
N SER A 101 17.03 -0.75 47.28
CA SER A 101 17.86 0.29 46.66
C SER A 101 18.93 -0.25 45.72
N TRP A 102 19.07 0.32 44.51
CA TRP A 102 20.36 0.39 43.83
C TRP A 102 20.53 1.75 43.14
N THR A 103 21.54 2.47 43.62
CA THR A 103 22.17 3.66 43.05
C THR A 103 23.31 3.23 42.13
N THR A 104 23.57 4.08 41.12
CA THR A 104 24.71 4.18 40.19
C THR A 104 24.54 3.47 38.86
#